data_AF-A0A7C1SZJ0-F1
#
_entry.id   AF-A0A7C1SZJ0-F1
#
_cell.length_a   1.000
_cell.length_b   1.000
_cell.length_c   1.000
_cell.angle_alpha   90.00
_cell.angle_beta   90.00
_cell.angle_gamma   90.00
#
_symmetry.space_group_name_H-M   'P 1'
#
loop_
_entity.id
_entity.type
_entity.pdbx_description
1 polymer ?
#
loop_
_entity_poly.entity_id
_entity_poly.type
_entity_poly.pdbx_seq_one_letter_code
_entity_poly.pdbx_strand_id
1 'polypeptide(L)' 'AQHAPAPTEVRESKDSDTIALERSLSDRLGLSVSINHKGGGGQLKINYKTLDQLEEICRLLEAR' A
#
# COMPACT_ATOMS: atom_id res chain seq x y z
N ALA A 1 -24.80 14.29 30.04
CA ALA A 1 -24.97 14.62 28.62
C ALA A 1 -24.15 13.65 27.80
N GLN A 2 -24.76 13.13 26.74
CA GLN A 2 -24.30 12.03 25.90
C GLN A 2 -23.07 12.48 25.09
N HIS A 3 -21.97 11.74 25.14
CA HIS A 3 -20.92 11.86 24.12
C HIS A 3 -21.37 10.98 22.94
N ALA A 4 -21.89 11.61 21.90
CA ALA A 4 -22.31 10.95 20.68
C ALA A 4 -21.10 10.32 19.97
N PRO A 5 -21.17 9.07 19.50
CA PRO A 5 -20.16 8.55 18.59
C PRO A 5 -20.41 9.12 17.18
N ALA A 6 -19.52 9.99 16.72
CA ALA A 6 -19.19 10.06 15.28
C ALA A 6 -17.98 9.12 15.06
N PRO A 7 -17.80 8.45 13.90
CA PRO A 7 -18.24 8.86 12.57
C PRO A 7 -18.76 7.71 11.66
N THR A 8 -19.88 7.92 10.97
CA THR A 8 -20.19 7.18 9.73
C THR A 8 -19.43 7.83 8.59
N GLU A 9 -18.13 7.62 8.57
CA GLU A 9 -17.35 7.92 7.39
C GLU A 9 -17.28 6.65 6.56
N VAL A 10 -18.29 6.50 5.69
CA VAL A 10 -18.29 5.56 4.57
C VAL A 10 -17.20 6.00 3.62
N ARG A 11 -15.98 5.75 4.05
CA ARG A 11 -14.80 5.89 3.26
C ARG A 11 -14.61 4.50 2.70
N GLU A 12 -14.81 4.37 1.40
CA GLU A 12 -14.10 3.39 0.57
C GLU A 12 -12.57 3.66 0.61
N SER A 13 -12.06 4.17 1.73
CA SER A 13 -10.66 4.51 1.93
C SER A 13 -9.98 3.24 2.36
N LYS A 14 -9.02 2.85 1.52
CA LYS A 14 -7.91 1.97 1.85
C LYS A 14 -7.72 1.89 3.36
N ASP A 15 -7.83 0.69 3.91
CA ASP A 15 -7.60 0.43 5.33
C ASP A 15 -6.28 1.07 5.79
N SER A 16 -6.24 1.61 7.01
CA SER A 16 -5.05 2.28 7.53
C SER A 16 -3.83 1.36 7.51
N ASP A 17 -4.03 0.05 7.73
CA ASP A 17 -3.00 -0.99 7.58
C ASP A 17 -2.46 -1.07 6.15
N THR A 18 -3.34 -0.97 5.15
CA THR A 18 -2.96 -0.97 3.73
C THR A 18 -2.15 0.28 3.37
N ILE A 19 -2.53 1.44 3.91
CA ILE A 19 -1.82 2.71 3.69
C ILE A 19 -0.43 2.67 4.37
N ALA A 20 -0.35 2.15 5.60
CA ALA A 20 0.92 2.01 6.31
C ALA A 20 1.87 1.06 5.58
N LEU A 21 1.34 -0.04 5.02
CA LEU A 21 2.13 -0.98 4.23
C LEU A 21 2.61 -0.34 2.91
N GLU A 22 1.74 0.40 2.21
CA GLU A 22 2.09 1.16 1.00
C GLU A 22 3.23 2.15 1.28
N ARG A 23 3.13 2.91 2.38
CA ARG A 23 4.16 3.86 2.84
C ARG A 23 5.46 3.18 3.19
N SER A 24 5.43 2.07 3.92
CA SER A 24 6.65 1.36 4.30
C SER A 24 7.34 0.72 3.09
N LEU A 25 6.59 0.18 2.13
CA LEU A 25 7.17 -0.39 0.91
C LEU A 25 7.76 0.70 0.03
N SER A 26 7.06 1.84 -0.12
CA SER A 26 7.58 2.98 -0.89
C SER A 26 8.82 3.60 -0.27
N ASP A 27 8.90 3.69 1.06
CA ASP A 27 10.10 4.15 1.78
C ASP A 27 11.29 3.21 1.59
N ARG A 28 11.08 1.90 1.76
CA ARG A 28 12.14 0.89 1.61
C ARG A 28 12.66 0.77 0.18
N LEU A 29 11.78 0.87 -0.80
CA LEU A 29 12.13 0.75 -2.22
C LEU A 29 12.58 2.09 -2.81
N GLY A 30 12.20 3.22 -2.20
CA GLY A 30 12.35 4.55 -2.82
C GLY A 30 11.44 4.77 -4.05
N LEU A 31 10.42 3.93 -4.22
CA LEU A 31 9.56 3.88 -5.41
C LEU A 31 8.10 4.20 -5.08
N SER A 32 7.36 4.61 -6.11
CA SER A 32 5.92 4.82 -5.96
C SER A 32 5.20 3.47 -5.94
N VAL A 33 4.77 3.09 -4.75
CA VAL A 33 3.99 1.88 -4.49
C VAL A 33 2.54 2.27 -4.27
N SER A 34 1.62 1.51 -4.85
CA SER A 34 0.19 1.69 -4.70
C SER A 34 -0.45 0.36 -4.36
N ILE A 35 -1.14 0.29 -3.23
CA ILE A 35 -1.92 -0.87 -2.80
C ILE A 35 -3.40 -0.54 -2.92
N ASN A 36 -4.10 -1.36 -3.69
CA ASN A 36 -5.54 -1.32 -3.82
C ASN A 36 -6.11 -2.64 -3.31
N HIS A 37 -6.53 -2.65 -2.06
CA HIS A 37 -7.15 -3.82 -1.43
C HIS A 37 -8.68 -3.65 -1.48
N LYS A 38 -9.39 -4.59 -2.13
CA LYS A 38 -10.86 -4.57 -2.23
C LYS A 38 -11.45 -5.97 -2.03
N GLY A 39 -12.19 -6.13 -0.93
CA GLY A 39 -12.83 -7.41 -0.59
C GLY A 39 -11.81 -8.45 -0.10
N GLY A 40 -11.83 -9.65 -0.69
CA GLY A 40 -10.94 -10.77 -0.33
C GLY A 40 -9.60 -10.82 -1.05
N GLY A 41 -9.25 -9.78 -1.81
CA GLY A 41 -8.00 -9.69 -2.55
C GLY A 41 -7.57 -8.25 -2.82
N GLY A 42 -6.33 -8.08 -3.28
CA GLY A 42 -5.78 -6.78 -3.57
C GLY A 42 -4.81 -6.78 -4.73
N GLN A 43 -4.53 -5.58 -5.24
CA GLN A 43 -3.53 -5.32 -6.26
C GLN A 43 -2.44 -4.43 -5.67
N LEU A 44 -1.19 -4.86 -5.84
CA LEU A 44 0.00 -4.08 -5.58
C LEU A 44 0.55 -3.59 -6.93
N LYS A 45 0.72 -2.28 -7.08
CA LYS A 45 1.31 -1.66 -8.26
C LYS A 45 2.56 -0.90 -7.83
N ILE A 46 3.69 -1.24 -8.43
CA ILE A 46 4.98 -0.57 -8.18
C ILE A 46 5.40 0.11 -9.48
N ASN A 47 5.59 1.43 -9.44
CA ASN A 47 6.11 2.19 -10.58
C ASN A 47 7.62 2.29 -10.46
N TYR A 48 8.31 1.74 -11.45
CA TYR A 48 9.76 1.84 -11.63
C TYR A 48 10.07 2.69 -12.86
N LYS A 49 11.22 3.37 -12.88
CA LYS A 49 11.65 4.22 -14.01
C LYS A 49 12.72 3.59 -14.89
N THR A 50 13.47 2.63 -14.36
CA THR A 50 14.57 1.97 -15.04
C THR A 50 14.47 0.45 -14.88
N LEU A 51 15.15 -0.28 -15.76
CA LEU A 51 15.21 -1.74 -15.68
C LEU A 51 15.89 -2.20 -14.38
N ASP A 52 16.92 -1.50 -13.94
CA ASP A 52 17.62 -1.75 -12.67
C ASP A 52 16.69 -1.72 -11.45
N GLN A 53 15.77 -0.73 -11.38
CA GLN A 53 14.75 -0.69 -10.33
C GLN A 53 13.80 -1.89 -10.37
N LEU A 54 13.45 -2.38 -11.57
CA LEU A 54 12.66 -3.61 -11.73
C LEU A 54 13.41 -4.84 -11.21
N GLU A 55 14.71 -4.95 -11.53
CA GLU A 55 15.56 -6.04 -11.04
C GLU A 55 15.69 -6.01 -9.51
N GLU A 56 15.87 -4.82 -8.92
CA GLU A 56 15.95 -4.66 -7.46
C GLU A 56 14.64 -5.09 -6.77
N ILE A 57 13.48 -4.69 -7.31
CA ILE A 57 12.17 -5.16 -6.84
C ILE A 57 12.07 -6.69 -6.93
N CYS A 58 12.45 -7.28 -8.07
CA CYS A 58 12.36 -8.73 -8.30
C CYS A 58 13.23 -9.48 -7.28
N ARG A 59 14.48 -9.04 -7.10
CA ARG A 59 15.40 -9.62 -6.13
C ARG A 59 14.87 -9.56 -4.70
N LEU A 60 14.22 -8.46 -4.32
CA LEU A 60 13.62 -8.28 -2.99
C LEU A 60 12.42 -9.23 -2.77
N LEU A 61 11.66 -9.52 -3.82
CA LEU A 61 10.52 -10.45 -3.78
C LEU A 61 10.96 -11.92 -3.79
N GLU A 62 12.03 -12.26 -4.53
CA GLU A 62 12.58 -13.63 -4.65
C GLU A 62 13.40 -14.05 -3.43
N ALA A 63 13.91 -13.11 -2.64
CA ALA A 63 14.73 -13.40 -1.45
C ALA A 63 13.93 -14.03 -0.28
N ARG A 64 12.70 -14.51 -0.52
CA ARG A 64 11.80 -15.06 0.50
C ARG A 64 11.53 -16.54 0.32
#